data_AF-A0A7K8J7D8-F1
#
_entry.id   AF-A0A7K8J7D8-F1
#
_cell.length_a   1.000
_cell.length_b   1.000
_cell.length_c   1.000
_cell.angle_alpha   90.00
_cell.angle_beta   90.00
_cell.angle_gamma   90.00
#
_symmetry.space_group_name_H-M   'P 1'
#
loop_
_entity.id
_entity.type
_entity.pdbx_description
1 polymer ?
#
loop_
_entity_poly.entity_id
_entity_poly.type
_entity_poly.pdbx_seq_one_letter_code
_entity_poly.pdbx_strand_id
1 'polypeptide(L)' 'MQPMLPPGIQLTDTLEQMQQGTLMRKVKSKSWKKQRYFKLQEDCMTIWYQSKRTGKTESACEYQLLCAGR' A
#
# COMPACT_ATOMS: atom_id res chain seq x y z
N MET A 1 -1.75 -4.43 -21.93
CA MET A 1 -2.46 -5.36 -21.03
C MET A 1 -3.14 -4.49 -19.98
N GLN A 2 -4.47 -4.38 -20.02
CA GLN A 2 -5.21 -3.45 -19.16
C GLN A 2 -5.46 -4.13 -17.80
N PRO A 3 -5.29 -3.47 -16.66
CA PRO A 3 -5.46 -4.11 -15.36
C PRO A 3 -6.94 -4.41 -15.15
N MET A 4 -7.26 -5.69 -14.87
CA MET A 4 -8.61 -6.08 -14.51
C MET A 4 -8.90 -5.60 -13.09
N LEU A 5 -9.58 -4.46 -12.97
CA LEU A 5 -10.11 -3.98 -11.69
C LEU A 5 -11.15 -4.97 -11.16
N PRO A 6 -11.19 -5.23 -9.84
CA PRO A 6 -12.22 -6.06 -9.24
C PRO A 6 -13.62 -5.52 -9.53
N PRO A 7 -14.61 -6.38 -9.82
CA PRO A 7 -15.97 -5.94 -10.10
C PRO A 7 -16.54 -5.19 -8.88
N GLY A 8 -16.98 -3.94 -9.11
CA GLY A 8 -17.57 -3.06 -8.09
C GLY A 8 -16.63 -1.99 -7.52
N ILE A 9 -15.36 -1.94 -7.93
CA ILE A 9 -14.45 -0.85 -7.58
C ILE A 9 -14.45 0.19 -8.71
N GLN A 10 -14.99 1.37 -8.44
CA GLN A 10 -14.92 2.52 -9.34
C GLN A 10 -13.60 3.26 -9.12
N LEU A 11 -12.87 3.58 -10.20
CA LEU A 11 -11.68 4.43 -10.12
C LEU A 11 -12.12 5.84 -9.73
N THR A 12 -11.98 6.16 -8.44
CA THR A 12 -12.24 7.49 -7.88
C THR A 12 -10.94 8.28 -7.80
N ASP A 13 -11.03 9.61 -7.71
CA ASP A 13 -9.86 10.48 -7.52
C ASP A 13 -9.00 10.03 -6.31
N THR A 14 -9.65 9.54 -5.26
CA THR A 14 -8.98 8.98 -4.07
C THR A 14 -8.15 7.74 -4.40
N LEU A 15 -8.68 6.82 -5.23
CA LEU A 15 -7.93 5.63 -5.63
C LEU A 15 -6.77 5.96 -6.56
N GLU A 16 -6.91 6.96 -7.43
CA GLU A 16 -5.81 7.44 -8.26
C GLU A 16 -4.69 8.04 -7.40
N GLN A 17 -5.04 8.83 -6.38
CA GLN A 17 -4.07 9.35 -5.41
C GLN A 17 -3.36 8.22 -4.64
N MET A 18 -4.10 7.19 -4.23
CA MET A 18 -3.50 6.01 -3.57
C MET A 18 -2.55 5.25 -4.50
N GLN A 19 -2.85 5.19 -5.79
CA GLN A 19 -2.00 4.56 -6.81
C GLN A 19 -0.77 5.39 -7.17
N GLN A 20 -0.83 6.72 -7.11
CA GLN A 20 0.37 7.56 -7.19
C GLN A 20 1.31 7.25 -6.03
N GLY A 21 0.74 7.03 -4.85
CA GLY A 21 1.44 6.70 -3.61
C GLY A 21 1.83 7.94 -2.82
N THR A 22 2.06 7.76 -1.52
CA THR A 22 2.27 8.88 -0.59
C THR A 22 3.15 8.47 0.59
N LEU A 23 3.89 9.43 1.14
CA LEU A 23 4.60 9.27 2.41
C LEU A 23 3.62 9.32 3.57
N MET A 24 3.49 8.20 4.29
CA MET A 24 2.61 8.09 5.46
C MET A 24 3.40 7.58 6.67
N ARG A 25 2.84 7.75 7.87
CA ARG A 25 3.44 7.28 9.12
C ARG A 25 2.89 5.90 9.49
N LYS A 26 3.71 4.85 9.33
CA LYS A 26 3.40 3.51 9.85
C LYS A 26 3.54 3.52 11.37
N VAL A 27 2.43 3.27 12.07
CA VAL A 27 2.38 3.15 13.53
C VAL A 27 2.26 1.67 13.89
N LYS A 28 3.20 1.13 14.66
CA LYS A 28 3.13 -0.26 15.18
C LYS A 28 2.93 -0.28 16.70
N SER A 29 3.48 0.70 17.41
CA SER A 29 3.32 0.89 18.85
C SER A 29 3.45 2.36 19.22
N LYS A 30 3.28 2.70 20.51
CA LYS A 30 3.40 4.09 21.02
C LYS A 30 4.75 4.72 20.65
N SER A 31 5.84 3.96 20.76
CA SER A 31 7.21 4.40 20.45
C SER A 31 7.68 4.03 19.04
N TRP A 32 7.14 2.97 18.43
CA TRP A 32 7.52 2.58 17.07
C TRP A 32 6.59 3.21 16.04
N LYS A 33 7.06 4.32 15.47
CA LYS A 33 6.41 5.02 14.37
C LYS A 33 7.45 5.37 13.32
N LYS A 34 7.20 5.07 12.05
CA LYS A 34 8.17 5.26 10.96
C LYS A 34 7.50 5.84 9.71
N GLN A 35 8.12 6.83 9.09
CA GLN A 35 7.67 7.34 7.80
C GLN A 35 8.03 6.34 6.69
N ARG A 36 7.07 5.99 5.84
CA ARG A 36 7.21 5.02 4.75
C ARG A 36 6.39 5.48 3.55
N TYR A 37 6.89 5.18 2.35
CA TYR A 37 6.14 5.40 1.12
C TYR A 37 5.19 4.21 0.89
N PHE A 38 3.91 4.49 0.70
CA PHE A 38 2.89 3.49 0.41
C PHE A 38 2.31 3.77 -0.97
N LYS A 39 2.11 2.71 -1.76
CA LYS A 39 1.52 2.79 -3.10
C LYS A 39 0.52 1.65 -3.27
N LEU A 40 -0.70 1.99 -3.68
CA LEU A 40 -1.67 1.01 -4.14
C LEU A 40 -1.28 0.52 -5.54
N GLN A 41 -1.31 -0.79 -5.74
CA GLN A 41 -1.09 -1.40 -7.04
C GLN A 41 -2.33 -1.25 -7.91
N GLU A 42 -2.16 -1.46 -9.21
CA GLU A 42 -3.22 -1.32 -10.21
C GLU A 42 -4.36 -2.34 -10.01
N ASP A 43 -4.11 -3.41 -9.26
CA ASP A 43 -5.13 -4.40 -8.87
C ASP A 43 -6.13 -3.86 -7.83
N CYS A 44 -5.89 -2.66 -7.27
CA CYS A 44 -6.68 -2.06 -6.20
C CYS A 44 -6.86 -2.95 -4.96
N MET A 45 -6.01 -3.95 -4.80
CA MET A 45 -6.04 -4.93 -3.71
C MET A 45 -4.72 -4.97 -2.95
N THR A 46 -3.63 -4.55 -3.58
CA THR A 46 -2.30 -4.76 -3.05
C THR A 46 -1.63 -3.43 -2.72
N ILE A 47 -1.15 -3.27 -1.48
CA ILE A 47 -0.33 -2.13 -1.09
C ILE A 47 1.13 -2.55 -1.05
N TRP A 48 1.94 -1.85 -1.84
CA TRP A 48 3.38 -1.94 -1.81
C TRP A 48 3.96 -0.86 -0.89
N TYR A 49 4.99 -1.23 -0.13
CA TYR A 49 5.83 -0.24 0.55
C TYR A 49 7.26 -0.74 0.69
N GLN A 50 8.18 0.21 0.75
CA GLN A 50 9.59 -0.06 0.99
C GLN A 50 9.84 -0.26 2.50
N SER A 51 10.28 -1.44 2.91
CA SER A 51 10.75 -1.68 4.28
C SER A 51 12.26 -1.45 4.37
N LYS A 52 12.69 -0.84 5.47
CA LYS A 52 14.11 -0.73 5.85
C LYS A 52 14.34 -1.63 7.04
N ARG A 53 14.91 -2.81 6.78
CA ARG A 53 15.41 -3.73 7.83
C ARG A 53 16.89 -3.44 8.02
N THR A 54 17.33 -3.33 9.27
CA THR A 54 18.76 -3.15 9.60
C THR A 54 19.57 -4.25 8.91
N GLY A 55 20.55 -3.86 8.07
CA GLY A 55 21.40 -4.78 7.31
C GLY A 55 20.87 -5.21 5.93
N LYS A 56 19.71 -4.73 5.47
CA LYS A 56 19.27 -4.90 4.07
C LYS A 56 18.90 -3.55 3.47
N THR A 57 19.60 -3.20 2.38
CA THR A 57 19.28 -2.06 1.52
C THR A 57 17.96 -2.39 0.83
N GLU A 58 16.86 -2.06 1.50
CA GLU A 58 15.50 -2.01 0.95
C GLU A 58 14.89 -3.41 0.69
N SER A 59 13.86 -3.76 1.46
CA SER A 59 13.07 -4.97 1.21
C SER A 59 11.65 -4.52 0.91
N ALA A 60 11.16 -4.80 -0.31
CA ALA A 60 9.76 -4.60 -0.65
C ALA A 60 8.90 -5.52 0.21
N CYS A 61 7.80 -5.01 0.74
CA CYS A 61 6.81 -5.82 1.42
C CYS A 61 5.44 -5.52 0.81
N GLU A 62 4.73 -6.59 0.50
CA GLU A 62 3.43 -6.57 -0.10
C GLU A 62 2.41 -6.96 0.97
N TYR A 63 1.38 -6.13 1.15
CA TYR A 63 0.20 -6.53 1.90
C TYR A 63 -0.96 -6.57 0.93
N GLN A 64 -1.57 -7.74 0.75
CA GLN A 64 -2.93 -7.77 0.23
C GLN A 64 -3.83 -7.14 1.29
N LEU A 65 -4.57 -6.09 0.90
CA LEU A 65 -5.81 -5.77 1.57
C LEU A 65 -6.73 -6.96 1.35
N LEU A 66 -6.66 -7.91 2.27
CA LEU A 66 -7.84 -8.66 2.65
C LEU A 66 -8.79 -7.58 3.16
N CYS A 67 -9.69 -7.11 2.30
CA CYS A 67 -10.89 -6.44 2.75
C CYS A 67 -11.51 -7.39 3.77
N ALA A 68 -11.31 -7.10 5.05
CA ALA A 68 -11.82 -7.89 6.16
C ALA A 68 -13.34 -7.79 6.09
N GLY A 69 -13.93 -8.71 5.33
CA GLY A 69 -15.36 -8.87 5.19
C GLY A 69 -15.87 -9.64 6.40
N ARG A 70 -16.49 -8.89 7.31
CA ARG A 70 -17.47 -9.31 8.33
C ARG A 70 -16.97 -10.23 9.45
#